data_AF-A0A7J7LB05-F1
#
_entry.id   AF-A0A7J7LB05-F1
#
_cell.length_a   1.000
_cell.length_b   1.000
_cell.length_c   1.000
_cell.angle_alpha   90.00
_cell.angle_beta   90.00
_cell.angle_gamma   90.00
#
_symmetry.space_group_name_H-M   'P 1'
#
loop_
_entity.id
_entity.type
_entity.pdbx_description
1 polymer ?
#
loop_
_entity_poly.entity_id
_entity_poly.type
_entity_poly.pdbx_seq_one_letter_code
_entity_poly.pdbx_strand_id
1 'polypeptide(L)'
;MSCKDKRFTRCFWSFGPPKKIYKLFRPVVVIDGTFLKGRYCGTLLTPIAIDPSNHISPLVFLITYSETTKSWTYFLEMFGSNFHGYDTRLAVISDMNPRITSAVPKVIPFVIHAFCNFHIFNNVKTTLKSTRIAFRIAAEALSSIDFDKHMNAIRNIDFVGLQYILDIPRETWSNEYIPISMYIFILY
;
A
#
# COMPACT_ATOMS: atom_id res chain seq x y z
N MET A 1 21.21 -12.06 -6.64
CA MET A 1 22.00 -11.05 -5.92
C MET A 1 22.77 -10.23 -6.94
N SER A 2 22.81 -8.90 -6.82
CA SER A 2 23.67 -8.06 -7.67
C SER A 2 24.66 -7.25 -6.84
N CYS A 3 25.85 -7.03 -7.42
CA CYS A 3 26.97 -6.33 -6.82
C CYS A 3 27.52 -5.34 -7.85
N LYS A 4 27.85 -4.11 -7.41
CA LYS A 4 28.55 -3.11 -8.24
C LYS A 4 29.71 -2.54 -7.43
N ASP A 5 30.91 -2.51 -8.01
CA ASP A 5 32.13 -2.02 -7.36
C ASP A 5 32.37 -2.65 -5.97
N LYS A 6 32.19 -3.98 -5.86
CA LYS A 6 32.28 -4.77 -4.61
C LYS A 6 31.27 -4.34 -3.51
N ARG A 7 30.23 -3.59 -3.84
CA ARG A 7 29.16 -3.19 -2.92
C ARG A 7 27.86 -3.93 -3.26
N PHE A 8 27.20 -4.40 -2.22
CA PHE A 8 25.85 -4.96 -2.32
C PHE A 8 24.90 -3.92 -2.92
N THR A 9 24.11 -4.31 -3.92
CA THR A 9 23.13 -3.42 -4.54
C THR A 9 21.71 -3.88 -4.26
N ARG A 10 21.41 -5.16 -4.52
CA ARG A 10 20.10 -5.76 -4.24
C ARG A 10 20.13 -7.29 -4.20
N CYS A 11 19.19 -7.87 -3.47
CA CYS A 11 18.89 -9.30 -3.44
C CYS A 11 17.38 -9.51 -3.50
N PHE A 12 16.92 -10.31 -4.45
CA PHE A 12 15.52 -10.66 -4.61
C PHE A 12 15.35 -12.17 -4.42
N TRP A 13 14.29 -12.57 -3.73
CA TRP A 13 13.83 -13.95 -3.71
C TRP A 13 12.31 -14.03 -3.51
N SER A 14 11.73 -15.11 -3.99
CA SER A 14 10.30 -15.40 -3.93
C SER A 14 10.04 -16.71 -3.21
N PHE A 15 8.92 -16.79 -2.47
CA PHE A 15 8.53 -18.03 -1.82
C PHE A 15 7.79 -18.96 -2.79
N GLY A 16 8.23 -20.21 -2.87
CA GLY A 16 7.64 -21.22 -3.77
C GLY A 16 6.15 -21.50 -3.49
N PRO A 17 5.74 -21.78 -2.23
CA PRO A 17 4.35 -22.10 -1.93
C PRO A 17 3.38 -20.95 -2.25
N PRO A 18 3.57 -19.69 -1.78
CA PRO A 18 2.68 -18.58 -2.13
C PRO A 18 2.57 -18.36 -3.64
N LYS A 19 3.65 -18.53 -4.40
CA LYS A 19 3.63 -18.41 -5.86
C LYS A 19 2.68 -19.41 -6.53
N LYS A 20 2.58 -20.64 -6.02
CA LYS A 20 1.70 -21.69 -6.58
C LYS A 20 0.23 -21.44 -6.29
N ILE A 21 -0.07 -20.90 -5.11
CA ILE A 21 -1.45 -20.70 -4.63
C ILE A 21 -1.92 -19.24 -4.72
N TYR A 22 -1.12 -18.34 -5.30
CA TYR A 22 -1.42 -16.90 -5.33
C TYR A 22 -2.81 -16.56 -5.87
N LYS A 23 -3.30 -17.30 -6.87
CA LYS A 23 -4.66 -17.11 -7.42
C LYS A 23 -5.80 -17.32 -6.41
N LEU A 24 -5.52 -18.01 -5.30
CA LEU A 24 -6.47 -18.24 -4.23
C LEU A 24 -6.46 -17.09 -3.21
N PHE A 25 -5.43 -16.24 -3.21
CA PHE A 25 -5.40 -15.05 -2.37
C PHE A 25 -6.44 -14.03 -2.85
N ARG A 26 -6.83 -13.14 -1.95
CA ARG A 26 -7.62 -11.97 -2.32
C ARG A 26 -6.83 -11.16 -3.36
N PRO A 27 -7.49 -10.53 -4.35
CA PRO A 27 -6.82 -9.77 -5.41
C PRO A 27 -6.31 -8.42 -4.90
N VAL A 28 -5.63 -8.41 -3.76
CA VAL A 28 -5.08 -7.25 -3.07
C VAL A 28 -3.71 -7.61 -2.53
N VAL A 29 -2.75 -6.74 -2.75
CA VAL A 29 -1.46 -6.78 -2.09
C VAL A 29 -1.18 -5.44 -1.41
N VAL A 30 -0.56 -5.50 -0.24
CA VAL A 30 -0.03 -4.31 0.41
C VAL A 30 1.47 -4.30 0.25
N ILE A 31 2.04 -3.19 -0.22
CA ILE A 31 3.47 -3.00 -0.41
C ILE A 31 3.98 -1.92 0.54
N ASP A 32 5.12 -2.19 1.15
CA ASP A 32 5.79 -1.22 2.02
C ASP A 32 7.31 -1.45 2.03
N GLY A 33 8.05 -0.42 2.41
CA GLY A 33 9.48 -0.43 2.60
C GLY A 33 9.86 -0.29 4.07
N THR A 34 10.62 -1.25 4.60
CA THR A 34 11.16 -1.17 5.96
C THR A 34 12.67 -0.94 5.92
N PHE A 35 13.16 0.08 6.64
CA PHE A 35 14.60 0.30 6.79
C PHE A 35 15.23 -0.77 7.67
N LEU A 36 16.27 -1.42 7.14
CA LEU A 36 17.02 -2.44 7.86
C LEU A 36 18.02 -1.76 8.81
N LYS A 37 17.98 -2.16 10.08
CA LYS A 37 18.94 -1.74 11.10
C LYS A 37 20.14 -2.69 11.10
N GLY A 38 21.35 -2.14 11.11
CA GLY A 38 22.59 -2.93 11.17
C GLY A 38 23.73 -2.28 10.40
N ARG A 39 24.91 -2.94 10.39
CA ARG A 39 26.15 -2.40 9.81
C ARG A 39 26.01 -1.96 8.34
N TYR A 40 25.17 -2.65 7.58
CA TYR A 40 25.06 -2.46 6.14
C TYR A 40 23.82 -1.64 5.74
N CYS A 41 22.98 -1.27 6.70
CA CYS A 41 21.70 -0.59 6.48
C CYS A 41 20.89 -1.25 5.34
N GLY A 42 20.05 -0.48 4.65
CA GLY A 42 19.29 -0.91 3.48
C GLY A 42 17.79 -0.79 3.67
N THR A 43 17.05 -1.25 2.67
CA THR A 43 15.59 -1.27 2.69
C THR A 43 15.11 -2.64 2.23
N LEU A 44 14.23 -3.24 3.03
CA LEU A 44 13.44 -4.41 2.64
C LEU A 44 12.13 -3.95 2.03
N LEU A 45 11.87 -4.34 0.80
CA LEU A 45 10.57 -4.17 0.13
C LEU A 45 9.88 -5.52 0.04
N THR A 46 8.61 -5.57 0.43
CA THR A 46 7.82 -6.80 0.42
C THR A 46 6.36 -6.53 0.05
N PRO A 47 5.74 -7.33 -0.84
CA PRO A 47 4.31 -7.38 -0.99
C PRO A 47 3.77 -8.42 -0.03
N ILE A 48 2.73 -8.03 0.69
CA ILE A 48 1.97 -8.88 1.56
C ILE A 48 0.64 -9.16 0.88
N ALA A 49 0.28 -10.43 0.75
CA ALA A 49 -1.04 -10.85 0.30
C ALA A 49 -1.83 -11.46 1.45
N ILE A 50 -3.15 -11.45 1.31
CA ILE A 50 -4.08 -11.95 2.31
C ILE A 50 -4.89 -13.09 1.70
N ASP A 51 -4.86 -14.24 2.36
CA ASP A 51 -5.62 -15.40 1.92
C ASP A 51 -7.13 -15.26 2.26
N PRO A 52 -8.01 -16.14 1.76
CA PRO A 52 -9.44 -16.10 2.09
C PRO A 52 -9.74 -16.27 3.58
N SER A 53 -8.83 -16.87 4.34
CA SER A 53 -8.88 -17.07 5.79
C SER A 53 -8.28 -15.90 6.59
N ASN A 54 -7.91 -14.80 5.91
CA ASN A 54 -7.28 -13.60 6.48
C ASN A 54 -5.86 -13.81 7.02
N HIS A 55 -5.15 -14.87 6.62
CA HIS A 55 -3.73 -14.99 6.91
C HIS A 55 -2.90 -14.10 6.00
N ILE A 56 -1.93 -13.44 6.63
CA ILE A 56 -1.00 -12.52 6.00
C ILE A 56 0.22 -13.32 5.52
N SER A 57 0.54 -13.26 4.23
CA SER A 57 1.68 -13.97 3.65
C SER A 57 2.57 -13.03 2.83
N PRO A 58 3.87 -12.90 3.17
CA PRO A 58 4.83 -12.22 2.30
C PRO A 58 5.05 -13.06 1.04
N LEU A 59 5.03 -12.41 -0.13
CA LEU A 59 5.16 -13.10 -1.42
C LEU A 59 6.61 -13.15 -1.91
N VAL A 60 7.30 -12.01 -1.82
CA VAL A 60 8.69 -11.83 -2.23
C VAL A 60 9.39 -10.88 -1.29
N PHE A 61 10.70 -11.01 -1.23
CA PHE A 61 11.54 -10.05 -0.54
C PHE A 61 12.56 -9.47 -1.52
N LEU A 62 12.64 -8.14 -1.52
CA LEU A 62 13.72 -7.40 -2.14
C LEU A 62 14.46 -6.62 -1.06
N ILE A 63 15.72 -6.99 -0.81
CA ILE A 63 16.64 -6.13 -0.08
C ILE A 63 17.35 -5.25 -1.10
N THR A 64 17.31 -3.94 -0.90
CA THR A 64 18.01 -2.93 -1.72
C THR A 64 18.90 -2.07 -0.82
N TYR A 65 19.95 -1.48 -1.40
CA TYR A 65 20.80 -0.53 -0.69
C TYR A 65 20.03 0.70 -0.17
N SER A 66 19.07 1.20 -0.94
CA SER A 66 18.24 2.33 -0.55
C SER A 66 16.88 2.31 -1.24
N GLU A 67 15.93 2.97 -0.61
CA GLU A 67 14.57 3.17 -1.12
C GLU A 67 14.57 4.32 -2.15
N THR A 68 14.58 3.95 -3.43
CA THR A 68 14.64 4.87 -4.57
C THR A 68 13.56 4.50 -5.58
N THR A 69 13.24 5.41 -6.51
CA THR A 69 12.35 5.07 -7.63
C THR A 69 12.87 3.84 -8.40
N LYS A 70 14.19 3.72 -8.60
CA LYS A 70 14.80 2.55 -9.27
C LYS A 70 14.59 1.25 -8.50
N SER A 71 14.67 1.26 -7.17
CA SER A 71 14.42 0.05 -6.38
C SER A 71 12.96 -0.34 -6.40
N TRP A 72 12.04 0.62 -6.33
CA TRP A 72 10.60 0.37 -6.45
C TRP A 72 10.20 -0.13 -7.84
N THR A 73 10.73 0.46 -8.91
CA THR A 73 10.52 -0.03 -10.28
C THR A 73 10.96 -1.48 -10.41
N TYR A 74 12.18 -1.81 -9.99
CA TYR A 74 12.67 -3.19 -10.04
C TYR A 74 11.85 -4.15 -9.19
N PHE A 75 11.45 -3.72 -7.98
CA PHE A 75 10.58 -4.51 -7.12
C PHE A 75 9.26 -4.87 -7.80
N LEU A 76 8.59 -3.89 -8.40
CA LEU A 76 7.32 -4.06 -9.08
C LEU A 76 7.45 -4.92 -10.35
N GLU A 77 8.55 -4.78 -11.11
CA GLU A 77 8.84 -5.63 -12.27
C GLU A 77 8.99 -7.10 -11.85
N MET A 78 9.75 -7.34 -10.78
CA MET A 78 9.96 -8.68 -10.25
C MET A 78 8.68 -9.26 -9.65
N PHE A 79 7.88 -8.46 -8.95
CA PHE A 79 6.59 -8.88 -8.42
C PHE A 79 5.62 -9.24 -9.56
N GLY A 80 5.40 -8.33 -10.52
CA GLY A 80 4.48 -8.54 -11.64
C GLY A 80 4.83 -9.74 -12.51
N SER A 81 6.12 -9.95 -12.78
CA SER A 81 6.60 -11.12 -13.55
C SER A 81 6.45 -12.46 -12.81
N ASN A 82 6.49 -12.48 -11.48
CA ASN A 82 6.39 -13.72 -10.70
C ASN A 82 4.95 -14.10 -10.32
N PHE A 83 4.04 -13.14 -10.16
CA PHE A 83 2.72 -13.34 -9.54
C PHE A 83 1.58 -13.04 -10.52
N HIS A 84 1.69 -13.53 -11.76
CA HIS A 84 0.58 -13.65 -12.72
C HIS A 84 0.40 -12.56 -13.80
N GLY A 85 1.38 -11.67 -14.02
CA GLY A 85 1.46 -10.91 -15.28
C GLY A 85 0.39 -9.83 -15.45
N TYR A 86 0.28 -8.92 -14.48
CA TYR A 86 -0.57 -7.71 -14.55
C TYR A 86 -2.08 -7.99 -14.57
N ASP A 87 -2.60 -8.84 -13.66
CA ASP A 87 -4.04 -9.01 -13.46
C ASP A 87 -4.71 -7.65 -13.18
N THR A 88 -5.64 -7.23 -14.02
CA THR A 88 -6.32 -5.93 -13.92
C THR A 88 -7.29 -5.84 -12.75
N ARG A 89 -7.56 -6.96 -12.08
CA ARG A 89 -8.36 -7.02 -10.85
C ARG A 89 -7.52 -6.81 -9.60
N LEU A 90 -6.19 -6.81 -9.73
CA LEU A 90 -5.29 -6.61 -8.60
C LEU A 90 -5.41 -5.18 -8.09
N ALA A 91 -5.57 -5.07 -6.78
CA ALA A 91 -5.35 -3.86 -6.03
C ALA A 91 -3.97 -3.85 -5.38
N VAL A 92 -3.27 -2.72 -5.49
CA VAL A 92 -2.03 -2.46 -4.78
C VAL A 92 -2.31 -1.36 -3.77
N ILE A 93 -2.12 -1.67 -2.49
CA ILE A 93 -2.18 -0.71 -1.40
C ILE A 93 -0.74 -0.33 -1.01
N SER A 94 -0.42 0.95 -0.92
CA SER A 94 0.91 1.41 -0.50
C SER A 94 0.84 2.64 0.41
N ASP A 95 1.99 3.08 0.93
CA ASP A 95 2.11 4.44 1.42
C ASP A 95 1.91 5.49 0.28
N MET A 96 1.89 6.78 0.63
CA MET A 96 1.82 7.90 -0.33
C MET A 96 3.19 8.37 -0.80
N ASN A 97 4.22 7.54 -0.71
CA ASN A 97 5.57 7.94 -1.07
C ASN A 97 5.68 8.22 -2.57
N PRO A 98 6.19 9.40 -2.98
CA PRO A 98 6.31 9.77 -4.39
C PRO A 98 7.07 8.75 -5.25
N ARG A 99 7.98 7.98 -4.63
CA ARG A 99 8.72 6.92 -5.32
C ARG A 99 7.84 5.74 -5.71
N ILE A 100 6.84 5.41 -4.88
CA ILE A 100 5.87 4.35 -5.16
C ILE A 100 4.79 4.86 -6.11
N THR A 101 4.20 6.01 -5.81
CA THR A 101 3.11 6.60 -6.61
C THR A 101 3.54 6.93 -8.04
N SER A 102 4.83 7.18 -8.27
CA SER A 102 5.37 7.33 -9.63
C SER A 102 5.74 6.01 -10.32
N ALA A 103 5.96 4.92 -9.58
CA ALA A 103 6.43 3.64 -10.12
C ALA A 103 5.28 2.68 -10.45
N VAL A 104 4.26 2.58 -9.60
CA VAL A 104 3.09 1.70 -9.78
C VAL A 104 2.43 1.88 -11.16
N PRO A 105 1.97 3.09 -11.55
CA PRO A 105 1.29 3.27 -12.83
C PRO A 105 2.22 3.09 -14.04
N LYS A 106 3.54 3.14 -13.87
CA LYS A 106 4.50 2.91 -14.96
C LYS A 106 4.78 1.42 -15.18
N VAL A 107 4.85 0.65 -14.09
CA VAL A 107 5.29 -0.75 -14.14
C VAL A 107 4.10 -1.70 -14.25
N ILE A 108 3.04 -1.46 -13.47
CA ILE A 108 1.84 -2.30 -13.36
C ILE A 108 0.57 -1.45 -13.65
N PRO A 109 0.43 -0.83 -14.84
CA PRO A 109 -0.54 0.25 -15.12
C PRO A 109 -2.02 -0.13 -14.94
N PHE A 110 -2.35 -1.43 -14.98
CA PHE A 110 -3.73 -1.90 -14.97
C PHE A 110 -4.27 -2.26 -13.59
N VAL A 111 -3.50 -2.02 -12.52
CA VAL A 111 -3.92 -2.28 -11.15
C VAL A 111 -4.68 -1.08 -10.59
N ILE A 112 -5.55 -1.32 -9.61
CA ILE A 112 -6.06 -0.25 -8.76
C ILE A 112 -4.96 0.12 -7.77
N HIS A 113 -4.49 1.37 -7.79
CA HIS A 113 -3.52 1.86 -6.81
C HIS A 113 -4.23 2.65 -5.71
N ALA A 114 -4.31 2.05 -4.52
CA ALA A 114 -4.87 2.68 -3.33
C ALA A 114 -3.77 3.05 -2.32
N PHE A 115 -4.04 4.07 -1.53
CA PHE A 115 -3.22 4.53 -0.43
C PHE A 115 -3.68 3.88 0.88
N CYS A 116 -2.71 3.48 1.68
CA CYS A 116 -2.93 2.87 2.97
C CYS A 116 -3.53 3.91 3.93
N ASN A 117 -4.72 3.62 4.46
CA ASN A 117 -5.39 4.47 5.43
C ASN A 117 -4.53 4.75 6.67
N PHE A 118 -3.64 3.85 7.06
CA PHE A 118 -2.70 4.06 8.18
C PHE A 118 -1.82 5.27 7.95
N HIS A 119 -1.28 5.36 6.74
CA HIS A 119 -0.28 6.33 6.38
C HIS A 119 -0.94 7.68 6.15
N ILE A 120 -2.10 7.70 5.50
CA ILE A 120 -2.94 8.90 5.42
C ILE A 120 -3.23 9.42 6.82
N PHE A 121 -3.72 8.55 7.69
CA PHE A 121 -4.06 8.86 9.07
C PHE A 121 -2.88 9.41 9.88
N ASN A 122 -1.72 8.76 9.81
CA ASN A 122 -0.53 9.21 10.56
C ASN A 122 0.05 10.52 10.02
N ASN A 123 -0.21 10.84 8.75
CA ASN A 123 0.22 12.08 8.14
C ASN A 123 -0.76 13.24 8.36
N VAL A 124 -2.02 12.96 8.75
CA VAL A 124 -2.92 14.01 9.25
C VAL A 124 -2.25 14.62 10.48
N LYS A 125 -1.90 15.90 10.42
CA LYS A 125 -1.22 16.64 11.50
C LYS A 125 -2.18 16.98 12.66
N THR A 126 -2.91 15.98 13.14
CA THR A 126 -3.88 16.11 14.22
C THR A 126 -3.57 15.16 15.36
N THR A 127 -3.76 15.65 16.58
CA THR A 127 -3.69 14.86 17.82
C THR A 127 -5.06 14.34 18.25
N LEU A 128 -6.14 14.73 17.56
CA LEU A 128 -7.50 14.43 17.96
C LEU A 128 -7.88 12.99 17.62
N LYS A 129 -8.19 12.21 18.66
CA LYS A 129 -8.70 10.83 18.52
C LYS A 129 -10.06 10.77 17.80
N SER A 130 -10.87 11.82 17.90
CA SER A 130 -12.18 11.91 17.24
C SER A 130 -12.06 12.04 15.72
N THR A 131 -11.12 12.87 15.21
CA THR A 131 -10.80 12.95 13.77
C THR A 131 -10.39 11.59 13.23
N ARG A 132 -9.55 10.90 13.99
CA ARG A 132 -9.02 9.58 13.68
C ARG A 132 -10.13 8.53 13.50
N ILE A 133 -11.09 8.50 14.41
CA ILE A 133 -12.24 7.58 14.35
C ILE A 133 -13.15 7.96 13.17
N ALA A 134 -13.47 9.25 13.02
CA ALA A 134 -14.34 9.71 11.94
C ALA A 134 -13.74 9.45 10.55
N PHE A 135 -12.44 9.68 10.36
CA PHE A 135 -11.74 9.37 9.12
C PHE A 135 -11.80 7.89 8.80
N ARG A 136 -11.53 7.03 9.79
CA ARG A 136 -11.64 5.58 9.60
C ARG A 136 -13.03 5.20 9.10
N ILE A 137 -14.09 5.63 9.80
CA ILE A 137 -15.46 5.29 9.42
C ILE A 137 -15.82 5.86 8.04
N ALA A 138 -15.38 7.08 7.71
CA ALA A 138 -15.54 7.63 6.36
C ALA A 138 -14.85 6.75 5.30
N ALA A 139 -13.64 6.27 5.58
CA ALA A 139 -12.92 5.39 4.67
C ALA A 139 -13.61 4.03 4.49
N GLU A 140 -14.28 3.50 5.52
CA GLU A 140 -15.02 2.23 5.47
C GLU A 140 -16.44 2.36 4.92
N ALA A 141 -16.96 3.57 4.77
CA ALA A 141 -18.31 3.83 4.29
C ALA A 141 -18.55 3.17 2.92
N LEU A 142 -19.71 2.53 2.78
CA LEU A 142 -20.20 1.87 1.56
C LEU A 142 -21.35 2.67 0.92
N SER A 143 -21.54 3.91 1.36
CA SER A 143 -22.50 4.83 0.80
C SER A 143 -21.97 6.25 0.90
N SER A 144 -22.30 7.08 -0.09
CA SER A 144 -22.02 8.51 -0.06
C SER A 144 -22.60 9.22 1.17
N ILE A 145 -23.79 8.79 1.63
CA ILE A 145 -24.46 9.35 2.80
C ILE A 145 -23.62 9.14 4.07
N ASP A 146 -23.16 7.91 4.30
CA ASP A 146 -22.33 7.59 5.47
C ASP A 146 -20.95 8.26 5.37
N PHE A 147 -20.36 8.27 4.17
CA PHE A 147 -19.10 8.97 3.90
C PHE A 147 -19.20 10.45 4.28
N ASP A 148 -20.19 11.15 3.73
CA ASP A 148 -20.39 12.59 3.93
C ASP A 148 -20.70 12.92 5.39
N LYS A 149 -21.50 12.08 6.06
CA LYS A 149 -21.78 12.21 7.49
C LYS A 149 -20.49 12.26 8.32
N HIS A 150 -19.55 11.36 8.06
CA HIS A 150 -18.30 11.30 8.82
C HIS A 150 -17.28 12.35 8.39
N MET A 151 -17.24 12.73 7.11
CA MET A 151 -16.44 13.88 6.65
C MET A 151 -16.93 15.20 7.26
N ASN A 152 -18.24 15.38 7.39
CA ASN A 152 -18.82 16.54 8.08
C ASN A 152 -18.50 16.52 9.59
N ALA A 153 -18.43 15.35 10.21
CA ALA A 153 -17.99 15.24 11.61
C ALA A 153 -16.55 15.73 11.79
N ILE A 154 -15.64 15.37 10.87
CA ILE A 154 -14.26 15.89 10.87
C ILE A 154 -14.24 17.40 10.67
N ARG A 155 -15.04 17.93 9.72
CA ARG A 155 -15.13 19.37 9.46
C ARG A 155 -15.42 20.20 10.71
N ASN A 156 -16.28 19.68 11.59
CA ASN A 156 -16.72 20.39 12.79
C ASN A 156 -15.70 20.37 13.93
N ILE A 157 -14.74 19.43 13.92
CA ILE A 157 -13.79 19.21 15.02
C ILE A 157 -12.34 19.53 14.63
N ASP A 158 -12.02 19.48 13.34
CA ASP A 158 -10.64 19.52 12.84
C ASP A 158 -10.58 19.93 11.37
N PHE A 159 -10.73 21.23 11.13
CA PHE A 159 -10.71 21.79 9.78
C PHE A 159 -9.36 21.58 9.06
N VAL A 160 -8.24 21.64 9.79
CA VAL A 160 -6.89 21.42 9.21
C VAL A 160 -6.72 19.97 8.80
N GLY A 161 -7.13 19.03 9.66
CA GLY A 161 -7.14 17.61 9.34
C GLY A 161 -8.05 17.30 8.15
N LEU A 162 -9.23 17.93 8.09
CA LEU A 162 -10.13 17.82 6.95
C LEU A 162 -9.44 18.26 5.65
N GLN A 163 -8.81 19.44 5.63
CA GLN A 163 -8.19 19.97 4.41
C GLN A 163 -7.14 19.01 3.87
N TYR A 164 -6.29 18.48 4.74
CA TYR A 164 -5.32 17.46 4.36
C TYR A 164 -5.96 16.22 3.74
N ILE A 165 -7.06 15.71 4.32
CA ILE A 165 -7.79 14.55 3.78
C ILE A 165 -8.41 14.87 2.42
N LEU A 166 -8.98 16.06 2.26
CA LEU A 166 -9.61 16.51 1.00
C LEU A 166 -8.59 16.72 -0.14
N ASP A 167 -7.33 17.01 0.19
CA ASP A 167 -6.26 17.12 -0.81
C ASP A 167 -5.86 15.75 -1.40
N ILE A 168 -6.31 14.65 -0.80
CA ILE A 168 -6.06 13.28 -1.28
C ILE A 168 -7.30 12.78 -2.04
N PRO A 169 -7.19 12.37 -3.32
CA PRO A 169 -8.34 11.88 -4.08
C PRO A 169 -9.02 10.71 -3.37
N ARG A 170 -10.31 10.81 -3.09
CA ARG A 170 -11.09 9.79 -2.35
C ARG A 170 -11.10 8.42 -3.04
N GLU A 171 -10.96 8.41 -4.36
CA GLU A 171 -10.82 7.22 -5.21
C GLU A 171 -9.50 6.46 -4.95
N THR A 172 -8.62 6.96 -4.07
CA THR A 172 -7.41 6.25 -3.66
C THR A 172 -7.46 5.72 -2.22
N TRP A 173 -8.50 5.99 -1.43
CA TRP A 173 -8.52 5.51 -0.03
C TRP A 173 -9.89 5.14 0.57
N SER A 174 -11.00 5.49 -0.07
CA SER A 174 -12.35 5.22 0.44
C SER A 174 -13.03 4.05 -0.28
N ASN A 175 -13.66 3.14 0.48
CA ASN A 175 -14.36 1.97 -0.06
C ASN A 175 -15.53 2.35 -0.98
N GLU A 176 -16.23 3.44 -0.70
CA GLU A 176 -17.33 3.92 -1.56
C GLU A 176 -16.84 4.24 -2.98
N TYR A 177 -15.62 4.75 -3.09
CA TYR A 177 -15.07 5.27 -4.34
C TYR A 177 -14.08 4.31 -5.01
N ILE A 178 -13.78 3.18 -4.36
CA ILE A 178 -12.86 2.18 -4.84
C ILE A 178 -13.62 0.86 -5.06
N PRO A 179 -13.52 0.23 -6.25
CA PRO A 179 -14.16 -1.06 -6.51
C PRO A 179 -13.38 -2.24 -5.87
N ILE A 180 -12.95 -2.08 -4.61
CA ILE A 180 -12.23 -3.07 -3.81
C ILE A 180 -13.13 -3.35 -2.60
N SER A 181 -13.93 -4.42 -2.68
CA SER A 181 -14.80 -4.81 -1.57
C SER A 181 -13.98 -5.17 -0.31
N MET A 182 -14.00 -4.32 0.72
CA MET A 182 -13.58 -4.61 2.11
C MET A 182 -12.10 -5.00 2.37
N TYR A 183 -11.12 -4.44 1.66
CA TYR A 183 -9.72 -4.86 1.84
C TYR A 183 -8.74 -3.80 2.39
N ILE A 184 -9.20 -2.57 2.64
CA ILE A 184 -8.30 -1.46 3.04
C ILE A 184 -7.85 -1.54 4.53
N PHE A 185 -8.34 -2.52 5.31
CA PHE A 185 -8.18 -2.52 6.78
C PHE A 185 -7.18 -3.54 7.35
N ILE A 186 -6.52 -4.36 6.54
CA ILE A 186 -5.84 -5.57 7.04
C ILE A 186 -4.39 -5.31 7.47
N LEU A 187 -4.07 -4.14 8.02
CA LEU A 187 -2.75 -3.90 8.64
C LEU A 187 -2.82 -3.11 9.96
N TYR A 188 -3.74 -3.46 10.88
CA TYR A 188 -3.60 -3.12 12.32
C TYR A 188 -4.04 -4.28 13.19
#